data_AF-A0A955V143-F1
#
_entry.id   AF-A0A955V143-F1
#
_cell.length_a   1.000
_cell.length_b   1.000
_cell.length_c   1.000
_cell.angle_alpha   90.00
_cell.angle_beta   90.00
_cell.angle_gamma   90.00
#
_symmetry.space_group_name_H-M   'P 1'
#
loop_
_entity.id
_entity.type
_entity.pdbx_description
1 polymer ?
#
loop_
_entity_poly.entity_id
_entity_poly.type
_entity_poly.pdbx_seq_one_letter_code
_entity_poly.pdbx_strand_id
1 'polypeptide(L)'
;MSLQRKLSPVVTGVLTSPARRRLARRARELRRRVRGGAHRVEYFHQVDDPYAQLVAPLLERFALRYDVELVPVLVGPPDDASAPERERLVAYSRRDAADVAPYYGVAFRDPGAQPPRELVALANAILVANLGADRFAAMAAAVGESMWAGDAGALTAIAQEYGAVDPDTVRRACEAGDARRERLGHYLGATFHYEGEWYWGIERLAYLEERLEEL
;
A
#
# COMPACT_ATOMS: atom_id res chain seq x y z
N MET A 1 -8.65 34.65 27.50
CA MET A 1 -8.22 33.33 26.98
C MET A 1 -9.46 32.49 26.65
N SER A 2 -9.71 32.19 25.37
CA SER A 2 -10.94 31.50 24.92
C SER A 2 -11.08 30.10 25.52
N LEU A 3 -12.29 29.73 25.95
CA LEU A 3 -12.66 28.39 26.42
C LEU A 3 -12.28 27.29 25.40
N GLN A 4 -12.30 27.59 24.10
CA GLN A 4 -11.85 26.67 23.05
C GLN A 4 -10.37 26.28 23.19
N ARG A 5 -9.52 27.21 23.63
CA ARG A 5 -8.07 27.02 23.76
C ARG A 5 -7.69 26.20 25.00
N LYS A 6 -8.56 26.14 26.01
CA LYS A 6 -8.38 25.33 27.23
C LYS A 6 -8.94 23.91 27.11
N LEU A 7 -10.00 23.73 26.30
CA LEU A 7 -10.62 22.42 26.08
C LEU A 7 -9.91 21.61 24.99
N SER A 8 -9.28 22.28 24.02
CA SER A 8 -8.54 21.62 22.92
C SER A 8 -7.48 20.61 23.39
N PRO A 9 -6.59 20.89 24.37
CA PRO A 9 -5.59 19.92 24.82
C PRO A 9 -6.20 18.67 25.46
N VAL A 10 -7.30 18.82 26.21
CA VAL A 10 -8.00 17.71 26.87
C VAL A 10 -8.72 16.84 25.84
N VAL A 11 -9.42 17.45 24.90
CA VAL A 11 -10.11 16.75 23.81
C VAL A 11 -9.10 16.02 22.92
N THR A 12 -8.03 16.69 22.48
CA THR A 12 -6.96 16.07 21.71
C THR A 12 -6.31 14.92 22.48
N GLY A 13 -6.01 15.11 23.77
CA GLY A 13 -5.41 14.08 24.62
C GLY A 13 -6.28 12.83 24.76
N VAL A 14 -7.61 12.98 24.85
CA VAL A 14 -8.54 11.84 24.86
C VAL A 14 -8.60 11.17 23.49
N LEU A 15 -8.68 11.94 22.41
CA LEU A 15 -8.77 11.44 21.04
C LEU A 15 -7.54 10.62 20.64
N THR A 16 -6.34 11.07 21.02
CA THR A 16 -5.06 10.41 20.74
C THR A 16 -4.60 9.44 21.83
N SER A 17 -5.41 9.23 22.88
CA SER A 17 -5.00 8.41 24.01
C SER A 17 -4.74 6.94 23.64
N PRO A 18 -3.64 6.33 24.13
CA PRO A 18 -3.37 4.91 23.93
C PRO A 18 -4.48 3.99 24.47
N ALA A 19 -5.13 4.39 25.57
CA ALA A 19 -6.24 3.65 26.17
C ALA A 19 -7.45 3.56 25.23
N ARG A 20 -7.85 4.69 24.61
CA ARG A 20 -8.93 4.72 23.61
C ARG A 20 -8.58 3.84 22.40
N ARG A 21 -7.34 3.93 21.90
CA ARG A 21 -6.88 3.09 20.78
C ARG A 21 -6.97 1.60 21.12
N ARG A 22 -6.47 1.17 22.28
CA ARG A 22 -6.56 -0.22 22.74
C ARG A 22 -8.00 -0.70 22.89
N LEU A 23 -8.89 0.14 23.41
CA LEU A 23 -10.31 -0.20 23.52
C LEU A 23 -10.95 -0.38 22.14
N ALA A 24 -10.65 0.51 21.19
CA ALA A 24 -11.13 0.40 19.81
C ALA A 24 -10.62 -0.88 19.14
N ARG A 25 -9.33 -1.23 19.30
CA ARG A 25 -8.75 -2.49 18.80
C ARG A 25 -9.49 -3.71 19.37
N ARG A 26 -9.63 -3.80 20.69
CA ARG A 26 -10.34 -4.91 21.37
C ARG A 26 -11.78 -5.05 20.88
N ALA A 27 -12.49 -3.93 20.69
CA ALA A 27 -13.86 -3.96 20.22
C ALA A 27 -13.98 -4.46 18.76
N ARG A 28 -13.03 -4.13 17.88
CA ARG A 28 -13.00 -4.61 16.50
C ARG A 28 -12.62 -6.08 16.42
N GLU A 29 -11.60 -6.48 17.17
CA GLU A 29 -11.17 -7.86 17.24
C GLU A 29 -12.30 -8.77 17.79
N LEU A 30 -13.00 -8.33 18.84
CA LEU A 30 -14.16 -9.08 19.36
C LEU A 30 -15.25 -9.22 18.28
N ARG A 31 -15.54 -8.14 17.54
CA ARG A 31 -16.52 -8.20 16.43
C ARG A 31 -16.08 -9.15 15.32
N ARG A 32 -14.79 -9.20 15.00
CA ARG A 32 -14.22 -10.14 14.03
C ARG A 32 -14.41 -11.59 14.50
N ARG A 33 -14.01 -11.90 15.73
CA ARG A 33 -14.13 -13.24 16.33
C ARG A 33 -15.57 -13.72 16.41
N VAL A 34 -16.50 -12.86 16.86
CA VAL A 34 -17.93 -13.18 16.95
C VAL A 34 -18.52 -13.51 15.58
N ARG A 35 -17.99 -12.91 14.51
CA ARG A 35 -18.40 -13.17 13.13
C ARG A 35 -17.62 -14.31 12.45
N GLY A 36 -16.65 -14.92 13.13
CA GLY A 36 -15.76 -15.92 12.54
C GLY A 36 -14.93 -15.40 11.36
N GLY A 37 -14.66 -14.08 11.30
CA GLY A 37 -13.98 -13.47 10.15
C GLY A 37 -12.47 -13.69 10.15
N ALA A 38 -11.88 -13.90 8.97
CA ALA A 38 -10.43 -13.93 8.78
C ALA A 38 -9.79 -12.55 9.07
N HIS A 39 -8.48 -12.53 9.29
CA HIS A 39 -7.71 -11.28 9.33
C HIS A 39 -7.59 -10.72 7.93
N ARG A 40 -8.36 -9.68 7.59
CA ARG A 40 -8.35 -9.07 6.25
C ARG A 40 -7.54 -7.78 6.28
N VAL A 41 -6.46 -7.73 5.50
CA VAL A 41 -5.61 -6.54 5.37
C VAL A 41 -5.74 -6.01 3.95
N GLU A 42 -6.25 -4.78 3.82
CA GLU A 42 -6.26 -4.09 2.53
C GLU A 42 -4.87 -3.50 2.26
N TYR A 43 -4.26 -3.85 1.13
CA TYR A 43 -2.97 -3.31 0.71
C TYR A 43 -3.16 -2.43 -0.53
N PHE A 44 -2.91 -1.14 -0.38
CA PHE A 44 -3.06 -0.15 -1.44
C PHE A 44 -1.74 -0.03 -2.20
N HIS A 45 -1.74 -0.54 -3.42
CA HIS A 45 -0.56 -0.64 -4.27
C HIS A 45 -0.62 0.41 -5.38
N GLN A 46 0.44 1.20 -5.50
CA GLN A 46 0.66 2.11 -6.63
C GLN A 46 1.92 1.61 -7.34
N VAL A 47 1.82 1.25 -8.62
CA VAL A 47 2.92 0.55 -9.30
C VAL A 47 4.20 1.37 -9.41
N ASP A 48 4.08 2.69 -9.63
CA ASP A 48 5.19 3.63 -9.78
C ASP A 48 5.58 4.32 -8.45
N ASP A 49 5.09 3.82 -7.32
CA ASP A 49 5.58 4.22 -6.00
C ASP A 49 6.81 3.36 -5.63
N PRO A 50 8.00 3.96 -5.45
CA PRO A 50 9.21 3.19 -5.12
C PRO A 50 9.09 2.49 -3.75
N TYR A 51 8.30 3.01 -2.81
CA TYR A 51 8.05 2.30 -1.53
C TYR A 51 7.19 1.07 -1.73
N ALA A 52 6.32 1.04 -2.74
CA ALA A 52 5.55 -0.15 -3.06
C ALA A 52 6.46 -1.28 -3.55
N GLN A 53 7.55 -0.95 -4.25
CA GLN A 53 8.57 -1.92 -4.66
C GLN A 53 9.36 -2.50 -3.48
N LEU A 54 9.54 -1.74 -2.39
CA LEU A 54 10.13 -2.27 -1.16
C LEU A 54 9.20 -3.26 -0.47
N VAL A 55 7.90 -2.97 -0.48
CA VAL A 55 6.88 -3.77 0.21
C VAL A 55 6.51 -5.03 -0.56
N ALA A 56 6.40 -4.95 -1.90
CA ALA A 56 5.94 -6.04 -2.76
C ALA A 56 6.58 -7.42 -2.47
N PRO A 57 7.92 -7.56 -2.38
CA PRO A 57 8.55 -8.86 -2.10
C PRO A 57 8.24 -9.41 -0.69
N LEU A 58 7.70 -8.60 0.23
CA LEU A 58 7.38 -9.01 1.59
C LEU A 58 5.93 -9.48 1.75
N LEU A 59 5.05 -9.15 0.80
CA LEU A 59 3.60 -9.36 0.91
C LEU A 59 3.22 -10.84 1.10
N GLU A 60 3.82 -11.74 0.33
CA GLU A 60 3.50 -13.17 0.39
C GLU A 60 3.92 -13.76 1.74
N ARG A 61 5.16 -13.48 2.16
CA ARG A 61 5.67 -13.92 3.47
C ARG A 61 4.84 -13.33 4.62
N PHE A 62 4.44 -12.07 4.52
CA PHE A 62 3.57 -11.42 5.50
C PHE A 62 2.21 -12.12 5.59
N ALA A 63 1.53 -12.33 4.45
CA ALA A 63 0.22 -12.97 4.43
C ALA A 63 0.26 -14.39 5.00
N LEU A 64 1.26 -15.18 4.64
CA LEU A 64 1.46 -16.54 5.14
C LEU A 64 1.81 -16.59 6.64
N ARG A 65 2.69 -15.69 7.11
CA ARG A 65 3.16 -15.70 8.50
C ARG A 65 2.06 -15.40 9.50
N TYR A 66 1.15 -14.49 9.17
CA TYR A 66 0.11 -14.00 10.09
C TYR A 66 -1.30 -14.51 9.75
N ASP A 67 -1.44 -15.48 8.83
CA ASP A 67 -2.73 -16.02 8.39
C ASP A 67 -3.72 -14.90 7.98
N VAL A 68 -3.23 -14.01 7.12
CA VAL A 68 -3.96 -12.82 6.67
C VAL A 68 -4.48 -13.03 5.24
N GLU A 69 -5.76 -12.74 5.04
CA GLU A 69 -6.32 -12.49 3.71
C GLU A 69 -5.84 -11.11 3.24
N LEU A 70 -4.85 -11.11 2.35
CA LEU A 70 -4.37 -9.91 1.69
C LEU A 70 -5.39 -9.48 0.62
N VAL A 71 -5.92 -8.27 0.74
CA VAL A 71 -6.88 -7.69 -0.21
C VAL A 71 -6.16 -6.57 -0.96
N PRO A 72 -5.61 -6.84 -2.16
CA PRO A 72 -4.94 -5.81 -2.92
C PRO A 72 -5.92 -4.79 -3.49
N VAL A 73 -5.53 -3.53 -3.47
CA VAL A 73 -6.28 -2.40 -4.03
C VAL A 73 -5.31 -1.57 -4.86
N LEU A 74 -5.50 -1.55 -6.17
CA LEU A 74 -4.71 -0.69 -7.06
C LEU A 74 -5.16 0.76 -6.92
N VAL A 75 -4.22 1.68 -6.78
CA VAL A 75 -4.47 3.11 -6.59
C VAL A 75 -3.59 3.97 -7.49
N GLY A 76 -4.07 5.17 -7.78
CA GLY A 76 -3.31 6.20 -8.46
C GLY A 76 -2.38 6.96 -7.51
N PRO A 77 -1.56 7.85 -8.06
CA PRO A 77 -0.75 8.77 -7.27
C PRO A 77 -1.64 9.75 -6.49
N PRO A 78 -1.15 10.38 -5.40
CA PRO A 78 -1.95 11.35 -4.63
C PRO A 78 -2.48 12.49 -5.49
N ASP A 79 -3.46 13.26 -5.02
CA ASP A 79 -3.87 14.50 -5.68
C ASP A 79 -2.87 15.64 -5.41
N ASP A 80 -2.98 16.72 -6.19
CA ASP A 80 -2.07 17.87 -6.07
C ASP A 80 -2.27 18.65 -4.76
N ALA A 81 -3.45 18.56 -4.15
CA ALA A 81 -3.71 19.15 -2.84
C ALA A 81 -2.91 18.45 -1.73
N SER A 82 -2.72 17.15 -1.85
CA SER A 82 -1.97 16.30 -0.92
C SER A 82 -0.47 16.29 -1.20
N ALA A 83 -0.06 16.53 -2.46
CA ALA A 83 1.34 16.55 -2.89
C ALA A 83 1.63 17.67 -3.90
N PRO A 84 1.68 18.94 -3.45
CA PRO A 84 1.79 20.13 -4.32
C PRO A 84 3.13 20.22 -5.07
N GLU A 85 4.22 19.68 -4.52
CA GLU A 85 5.53 19.62 -5.18
C GLU A 85 5.82 18.21 -5.70
N ARG A 86 4.93 17.69 -6.58
CA ARG A 86 4.93 16.30 -7.02
C ARG A 86 6.27 15.80 -7.53
N GLU A 87 6.91 16.56 -8.40
CA GLU A 87 8.17 16.16 -9.04
C GLU A 87 9.30 16.00 -8.01
N ARG A 88 9.36 16.90 -7.02
CA ARG A 88 10.34 16.81 -5.93
C ARG A 88 10.04 15.64 -5.01
N LEU A 89 8.77 15.39 -4.70
CA LEU A 89 8.36 14.21 -3.93
C LEU A 89 8.79 12.93 -4.65
N VAL A 90 8.50 12.79 -5.94
CA VAL A 90 8.89 11.63 -6.74
C VAL A 90 10.42 11.45 -6.78
N ALA A 91 11.16 12.54 -7.01
CA ALA A 91 12.62 12.48 -7.03
C ALA A 91 13.21 12.10 -5.66
N TYR A 92 12.62 12.60 -4.58
CA TYR A 92 12.99 12.25 -3.21
C TYR A 92 12.69 10.78 -2.93
N SER A 93 11.45 10.33 -3.14
CA SER A 93 11.00 8.98 -2.81
C SER A 93 11.84 7.90 -3.48
N ARG A 94 12.30 8.10 -4.73
CA ARG A 94 13.18 7.14 -5.40
C ARG A 94 14.54 7.00 -4.72
N ARG A 95 15.16 8.12 -4.36
CA ARG A 95 16.46 8.13 -3.67
C ARG A 95 16.33 7.54 -2.27
N ASP A 96 15.32 7.99 -1.54
CA ASP A 96 15.02 7.54 -0.19
C ASP A 96 14.74 6.02 -0.16
N ALA A 97 13.91 5.51 -1.09
CA ALA A 97 13.66 4.08 -1.20
C ALA A 97 14.94 3.27 -1.45
N ALA A 98 15.87 3.78 -2.28
CA ALA A 98 17.16 3.13 -2.51
C ALA A 98 18.05 3.15 -1.26
N ASP A 99 18.03 4.26 -0.51
CA ASP A 99 18.81 4.42 0.72
C ASP A 99 18.29 3.51 1.85
N VAL A 100 16.96 3.34 1.99
CA VAL A 100 16.36 2.53 3.06
C VAL A 100 16.30 1.03 2.76
N ALA A 101 16.25 0.63 1.48
CA ALA A 101 16.08 -0.76 1.07
C ALA A 101 17.03 -1.76 1.78
N PRO A 102 18.36 -1.48 1.91
CA PRO A 102 19.28 -2.41 2.57
C PRO A 102 18.95 -2.68 4.04
N TYR A 103 18.36 -1.71 4.75
CA TYR A 103 18.00 -1.87 6.18
C TYR A 103 16.84 -2.85 6.39
N TYR A 104 16.02 -3.06 5.36
CA TYR A 104 14.91 -4.02 5.39
C TYR A 104 15.23 -5.33 4.66
N GLY A 105 16.47 -5.50 4.19
CA GLY A 105 16.89 -6.71 3.47
C GLY A 105 16.21 -6.89 2.11
N VAL A 106 15.74 -5.80 1.50
CA VAL A 106 15.16 -5.77 0.16
C VAL A 106 16.09 -5.01 -0.79
N ALA A 107 15.99 -5.29 -2.09
CA ALA A 107 16.77 -4.61 -3.10
C ALA A 107 15.90 -3.58 -3.83
N PHE A 108 16.41 -2.35 -3.94
CA PHE A 108 15.88 -1.34 -4.84
C PHE A 108 17.02 -0.51 -5.39
N ARG A 109 17.07 -0.39 -6.72
CA ARG A 109 18.04 0.46 -7.41
C ARG A 109 17.28 1.63 -7.99
N ASP A 110 17.65 2.84 -7.59
CA ASP A 110 17.14 4.02 -8.26
C ASP A 110 17.70 4.13 -9.70
N PRO A 111 16.88 4.04 -10.76
CA PRO A 111 17.35 4.21 -12.14
C PRO A 111 17.59 5.68 -12.51
N GLY A 112 17.30 6.63 -11.61
CA GLY A 112 17.50 8.07 -11.84
C GLY A 112 16.27 8.80 -12.42
N ALA A 113 15.25 8.07 -12.87
CA ALA A 113 13.97 8.59 -13.35
C ALA A 113 12.80 7.67 -12.94
N GLN A 114 11.56 8.13 -13.10
CA GLN A 114 10.40 7.23 -13.03
C GLN A 114 10.36 6.29 -14.25
N PRO A 115 9.76 5.10 -14.15
CA PRO A 115 9.53 4.24 -15.30
C PRO A 115 8.73 4.96 -16.40
N PRO A 116 8.96 4.64 -17.68
CA PRO A 116 8.16 5.17 -18.78
C PRO A 116 6.67 4.89 -18.60
N ARG A 117 5.81 5.82 -19.06
CA ARG A 117 4.35 5.75 -18.89
C ARG A 117 3.76 4.48 -19.50
N GLU A 118 4.35 3.99 -20.57
CA GLU A 118 3.94 2.77 -21.27
C GLU A 118 4.17 1.53 -20.39
N LEU A 119 5.28 1.48 -19.65
CA LEU A 119 5.56 0.38 -18.72
C LEU A 119 4.65 0.47 -17.49
N VAL A 120 4.40 1.68 -16.97
CA VAL A 120 3.44 1.92 -15.88
C VAL A 120 2.03 1.47 -16.29
N ALA A 121 1.60 1.79 -17.51
CA ALA A 121 0.30 1.39 -18.03
C ALA A 121 0.19 -0.14 -18.15
N LEU A 122 1.23 -0.80 -18.69
CA LEU A 122 1.27 -2.26 -18.81
C LEU A 122 1.30 -2.95 -17.43
N ALA A 123 2.09 -2.43 -16.48
CA ALA A 123 2.14 -2.94 -15.11
C ALA A 123 0.76 -2.88 -14.44
N ASN A 124 0.08 -1.74 -14.53
CA ASN A 124 -1.29 -1.62 -14.02
C ASN A 124 -2.25 -2.62 -14.69
N ALA A 125 -2.18 -2.78 -16.01
CA ALA A 125 -3.02 -3.71 -16.75
C ALA A 125 -2.82 -5.17 -16.31
N ILE A 126 -1.58 -5.58 -16.06
CA ILE A 126 -1.25 -6.92 -15.55
C ILE A 126 -1.80 -7.10 -14.13
N LEU A 127 -1.54 -6.15 -13.22
CA LEU A 127 -1.95 -6.28 -11.82
C LEU A 127 -3.46 -6.24 -11.65
N VAL A 128 -4.17 -5.40 -12.40
CA VAL A 128 -5.64 -5.35 -12.37
C VAL A 128 -6.25 -6.67 -12.85
N ALA A 129 -5.68 -7.31 -13.88
CA ALA A 129 -6.11 -8.63 -14.33
C ALA A 129 -5.98 -9.72 -13.24
N ASN A 130 -5.11 -9.50 -12.25
CA ASN A 130 -4.70 -10.48 -11.26
C ASN A 130 -5.04 -10.08 -9.80
N LEU A 131 -5.88 -9.06 -9.59
CA LEU A 131 -6.26 -8.56 -8.25
C LEU A 131 -6.90 -9.62 -7.34
N GLY A 132 -7.68 -10.54 -7.89
CA GLY A 132 -8.38 -11.58 -7.13
C GLY A 132 -7.63 -12.91 -7.04
N ALA A 133 -6.40 -12.98 -7.54
CA ALA A 133 -5.65 -14.22 -7.57
C ALA A 133 -4.71 -14.34 -6.36
N ASP A 134 -4.57 -15.55 -5.83
CA ASP A 134 -3.65 -15.87 -4.71
C ASP A 134 -2.18 -15.50 -5.02
N ARG A 135 -1.87 -15.24 -6.30
CA ARG A 135 -0.56 -14.87 -6.82
C ARG A 135 -0.28 -13.36 -6.84
N PHE A 136 -1.21 -12.49 -6.40
CA PHE A 136 -1.02 -11.04 -6.50
C PHE A 136 0.31 -10.58 -5.89
N ALA A 137 0.68 -11.09 -4.71
CA ALA A 137 1.90 -10.69 -4.02
C ALA A 137 3.16 -10.97 -4.86
N ALA A 138 3.29 -12.19 -5.38
CA ALA A 138 4.39 -12.56 -6.28
C ALA A 138 4.36 -11.74 -7.58
N MET A 139 3.16 -11.48 -8.13
CA MET A 139 2.98 -10.70 -9.34
C MET A 139 3.42 -9.24 -9.15
N ALA A 140 3.03 -8.61 -8.04
CA ALA A 140 3.40 -7.23 -7.72
C ALA A 140 4.92 -7.06 -7.66
N ALA A 141 5.63 -8.02 -7.05
CA ALA A 141 7.09 -7.99 -6.98
C ALA A 141 7.74 -8.13 -8.38
N ALA A 142 7.32 -9.12 -9.16
CA ALA A 142 7.90 -9.40 -10.48
C ALA A 142 7.59 -8.30 -11.52
N VAL A 143 6.36 -7.80 -11.53
CA VAL A 143 5.92 -6.69 -12.39
C VAL A 143 6.68 -5.42 -12.02
N GLY A 144 6.75 -5.10 -10.72
CA GLY A 144 7.47 -3.92 -10.26
C GLY A 144 8.96 -3.99 -10.61
N GLU A 145 9.63 -5.12 -10.38
CA GLU A 145 11.04 -5.31 -10.73
C GLU A 145 11.29 -5.08 -12.23
N SER A 146 10.48 -5.73 -13.09
CA SER A 146 10.60 -5.59 -14.55
C SER A 146 10.33 -4.15 -15.01
N MET A 147 9.34 -3.49 -14.42
CA MET A 147 8.99 -2.09 -14.73
C MET A 147 10.10 -1.12 -14.33
N TRP A 148 10.62 -1.23 -13.11
CA TRP A 148 11.68 -0.36 -12.59
C TRP A 148 13.03 -0.60 -13.26
N ALA A 149 13.29 -1.82 -13.75
CA ALA A 149 14.45 -2.14 -14.58
C ALA A 149 14.33 -1.62 -16.03
N GLY A 150 13.15 -1.19 -16.45
CA GLY A 150 12.88 -0.81 -17.84
C GLY A 150 12.79 -2.01 -18.80
N ASP A 151 12.57 -3.22 -18.28
CA ASP A 151 12.50 -4.44 -19.08
C ASP A 151 11.09 -4.64 -19.67
N ALA A 152 10.87 -3.99 -20.81
CA ALA A 152 9.62 -4.14 -21.57
C ALA A 152 9.37 -5.57 -22.03
N GLY A 153 10.43 -6.36 -22.29
CA GLY A 153 10.33 -7.74 -22.74
C GLY A 153 9.79 -8.65 -21.65
N ALA A 154 10.35 -8.54 -20.44
CA ALA A 154 9.86 -9.26 -19.27
C ALA A 154 8.41 -8.91 -18.92
N LEU A 155 8.05 -7.61 -18.90
CA LEU A 155 6.66 -7.21 -18.68
C LEU A 155 5.70 -7.75 -19.75
N THR A 156 6.11 -7.75 -21.02
CA THR A 156 5.31 -8.30 -22.11
C THR A 156 5.11 -9.81 -21.95
N ALA A 157 6.15 -10.54 -21.53
CA ALA A 157 6.05 -11.98 -21.25
C ALA A 157 5.07 -12.25 -20.09
N ILE A 158 5.16 -11.48 -19.00
CA ILE A 158 4.22 -11.58 -17.88
C ILE A 158 2.78 -11.31 -18.35
N ALA A 159 2.56 -10.27 -19.16
CA ALA A 159 1.24 -9.97 -19.70
C ALA A 159 0.68 -11.08 -20.62
N GLN A 160 1.54 -11.75 -21.39
CA GLN A 160 1.15 -12.87 -22.23
C GLN A 160 0.80 -14.13 -21.42
N GLU A 161 1.53 -14.39 -20.34
CA GLU A 161 1.34 -15.56 -19.49
C GLU A 161 0.14 -15.41 -18.53
N TYR A 162 0.00 -14.24 -17.91
CA TYR A 162 -0.96 -14.00 -16.82
C TYR A 162 -2.11 -13.07 -17.20
N GLY A 163 -2.12 -12.58 -18.44
CA GLY A 163 -3.13 -11.66 -18.95
C GLY A 163 -2.91 -10.21 -18.54
N ALA A 164 -3.54 -9.33 -19.29
CA ALA A 164 -3.62 -7.90 -19.03
C ALA A 164 -5.01 -7.40 -19.47
N VAL A 165 -5.55 -6.40 -18.76
CA VAL A 165 -6.85 -5.81 -19.10
C VAL A 165 -6.69 -4.54 -19.96
N ASP A 166 -7.80 -4.11 -20.57
CA ASP A 166 -7.84 -2.87 -21.33
C ASP A 166 -7.67 -1.62 -20.43
N PRO A 167 -7.22 -0.48 -21.01
CA PRO A 167 -7.01 0.75 -20.25
C PRO A 167 -8.25 1.31 -19.52
N ASP A 168 -9.46 1.10 -20.01
CA ASP A 168 -10.67 1.57 -19.33
C ASP A 168 -10.95 0.74 -18.07
N THR A 169 -10.68 -0.57 -18.12
CA THR A 169 -10.75 -1.45 -16.94
C THR A 169 -9.71 -1.06 -15.89
N VAL A 170 -8.48 -0.73 -16.32
CA VAL A 170 -7.45 -0.18 -15.40
C VAL A 170 -7.93 1.11 -14.75
N ARG A 171 -8.42 2.07 -15.55
CA ARG A 171 -8.91 3.36 -15.04
C ARG A 171 -9.99 3.16 -13.98
N ARG A 172 -11.00 2.33 -14.26
CA ARG A 172 -12.08 2.04 -13.30
C ARG A 172 -11.58 1.40 -12.00
N ALA A 173 -10.60 0.50 -12.10
CA ALA A 173 -10.02 -0.15 -10.92
C ALA A 173 -9.27 0.86 -10.03
N CYS A 174 -8.42 1.71 -10.63
CA CYS A 174 -7.71 2.75 -9.89
C CYS A 174 -8.65 3.79 -9.29
N GLU A 175 -9.67 4.26 -10.04
CA GLU A 175 -10.69 5.19 -9.52
C GLU A 175 -11.45 4.60 -8.32
N ALA A 176 -11.82 3.32 -8.38
CA ALA A 176 -12.46 2.62 -7.27
C ALA A 176 -11.52 2.48 -6.06
N GLY A 177 -10.25 2.19 -6.30
CA GLY A 177 -9.22 2.12 -5.27
C GLY A 177 -8.94 3.46 -4.61
N ASP A 178 -8.84 4.53 -5.40
CA ASP A 178 -8.65 5.90 -4.91
C ASP A 178 -9.83 6.33 -4.05
N ALA A 179 -11.07 6.10 -4.50
CA ALA A 179 -12.26 6.38 -3.71
C ALA A 179 -12.34 5.52 -2.43
N ARG A 180 -11.80 4.29 -2.44
CA ARG A 180 -11.68 3.47 -1.22
C ARG A 180 -10.65 4.06 -0.26
N ARG A 181 -9.46 4.41 -0.76
CA ARG A 181 -8.36 5.01 0.00
C ARG A 181 -8.76 6.34 0.64
N GLU A 182 -9.43 7.21 -0.11
CA GLU A 182 -9.94 8.51 0.34
C GLU A 182 -11.00 8.35 1.43
N ARG A 183 -11.99 7.47 1.24
CA ARG A 183 -13.03 7.20 2.26
C ARG A 183 -12.46 6.70 3.58
N LEU A 184 -11.33 6.01 3.52
CA LEU A 184 -10.60 5.53 4.70
C LEU A 184 -9.63 6.59 5.27
N GLY A 185 -9.51 7.75 4.63
CA GLY A 185 -8.77 8.92 5.13
C GLY A 185 -7.27 8.90 4.81
N HIS A 186 -6.86 8.36 3.66
CA HIS A 186 -5.46 8.34 3.24
C HIS A 186 -5.30 8.69 1.76
N TYR A 187 -4.05 8.87 1.31
CA TYR A 187 -3.73 9.38 -0.03
C TYR A 187 -2.43 8.80 -0.63
N LEU A 188 -1.67 8.02 0.12
CA LEU A 188 -0.39 7.45 -0.35
C LEU A 188 -0.59 6.03 -0.90
N GLY A 189 0.34 5.60 -1.75
CA GLY A 189 0.54 4.20 -2.11
C GLY A 189 1.29 3.44 -1.00
N ALA A 190 1.60 2.18 -1.28
CA ALA A 190 2.41 1.30 -0.43
C ALA A 190 1.90 1.20 1.02
N THR A 191 0.59 1.23 1.24
CA THR A 191 0.01 1.36 2.59
C THR A 191 -0.95 0.23 2.91
N PHE A 192 -0.89 -0.25 4.15
CA PHE A 192 -1.77 -1.29 4.65
C PHE A 192 -2.87 -0.67 5.51
N HIS A 193 -4.08 -1.19 5.39
CA HIS A 193 -5.20 -0.86 6.25
C HIS A 193 -5.72 -2.12 6.94
N TYR A 194 -5.70 -2.10 8.27
CA TYR A 194 -6.17 -3.21 9.09
C TYR A 194 -7.04 -2.70 10.23
N GLU A 195 -8.30 -3.13 10.23
CA GLU A 195 -9.28 -2.81 11.28
C GLU A 195 -9.34 -1.31 11.65
N GLY A 196 -9.35 -0.42 10.65
CA GLY A 196 -9.48 1.02 10.87
C GLY A 196 -8.19 1.73 11.27
N GLU A 197 -7.02 1.10 11.11
CA GLU A 197 -5.71 1.70 11.30
C GLU A 197 -4.87 1.56 10.03
N TRP A 198 -4.02 2.57 9.79
CA TRP A 198 -3.13 2.66 8.63
C TRP A 198 -1.68 2.40 9.02
N TYR A 199 -0.98 1.65 8.17
CA TYR A 199 0.43 1.31 8.29
C TYR A 199 1.09 1.59 6.94
N TRP A 200 1.66 2.79 6.81
CA TRP A 200 2.27 3.25 5.56
C TRP A 200 3.70 2.74 5.41
N GLY A 201 3.98 2.14 4.26
CA GLY A 201 5.31 1.73 3.83
C GLY A 201 5.86 0.52 4.58
N ILE A 202 7.06 0.13 4.15
CA ILE A 202 7.83 -0.95 4.76
C ILE A 202 8.19 -0.65 6.23
N GLU A 203 8.40 0.62 6.57
CA GLU A 203 8.80 1.05 7.91
C GLU A 203 7.74 0.80 8.97
N ARG A 204 6.45 0.85 8.58
CA ARG A 204 5.34 0.62 9.50
C ARG A 204 4.79 -0.79 9.47
N LEU A 205 5.30 -1.64 8.58
CA LEU A 205 4.91 -3.04 8.51
C LEU A 205 5.16 -3.75 9.85
N ALA A 206 6.29 -3.49 10.50
CA ALA A 206 6.62 -4.07 11.81
C ALA A 206 5.56 -3.78 12.90
N TYR A 207 4.90 -2.62 12.88
CA TYR A 207 3.82 -2.32 13.84
C TYR A 207 2.49 -3.03 13.51
N LEU A 208 2.27 -3.35 12.24
CA LEU A 208 1.14 -4.20 11.84
C LEU A 208 1.41 -5.63 12.27
N GLU A 209 2.63 -6.12 12.04
CA GLU A 209 3.10 -7.42 12.49
C GLU A 209 2.97 -7.59 14.00
N GLU A 210 3.53 -6.68 14.80
CA GLU A 210 3.40 -6.68 16.27
C GLU A 210 1.94 -6.75 16.71
N ARG A 211 1.06 -5.97 16.05
CA ARG A 211 -0.37 -6.02 16.35
C ARG A 211 -0.98 -7.39 16.05
N LEU A 212 -0.61 -8.04 14.94
CA LEU A 212 -1.15 -9.34 14.56
C LEU A 212 -0.63 -10.45 15.48
N GLU A 213 0.61 -10.35 15.97
CA GLU A 213 1.18 -11.29 16.95
C GLU A 213 0.47 -11.25 18.32
N GLU A 214 -0.16 -10.13 18.67
CA GLU A 214 -0.92 -9.96 19.92
C GLU A 214 -2.34 -10.55 19.89
N LEU A 215 -2.86 -11.01 18.73
CA LEU A 215 -4.26 -11.42 18.54
C LEU A 215 -4.45 -12.95 18.60
#